data_AF-A0A7T5RSF9-F1
#
_entry.id   AF-A0A7T5RSF9-F1
#
_cell.length_a   1.000
_cell.length_b   1.000
_cell.length_c   1.000
_cell.angle_alpha   90.00
_cell.angle_beta   90.00
_cell.angle_gamma   90.00
#
_symmetry.space_group_name_H-M   'P 1'
#
loop_
_entity.id
_entity.type
_entity.pdbx_description
1 polymer ?
#
loop_
_entity_poly.entity_id
_entity_poly.type
_entity_poly.pdbx_seq_one_letter_code
_entity_poly.pdbx_strand_id
1 'polypeptide(L)'
;MSQKAVQESPMRKLKVGKVVLNIGLGKSGEAIERGKKVLQQVTGQKPSQTKAKKAVRDFGIHKGEPIGVVVTVRGEETQALIEKLLAAREKKLPESCFDSRGSVSFGIKEHIEIPGIRYDPEIGILGMNVSILLERPGYSVSRRSRRTSKVGKAHRVSREDSLDYFRNNFGVTVS
;
A
#
# COMPACT_ATOMS: atom_id res chain seq x y z
N MET A 1 36.00 11.91 19.39
CA MET A 1 35.46 12.83 18.37
C MET A 1 33.96 12.88 18.55
N SER A 2 33.43 14.01 19.01
CA SER A 2 32.02 14.20 19.33
C SER A 2 31.16 14.04 18.08
N GLN A 3 30.23 13.08 18.09
CA GLN A 3 29.25 12.89 17.03
C GLN A 3 28.32 14.11 17.03
N LYS A 4 28.61 15.10 16.17
CA LYS A 4 27.65 16.17 15.88
C LYS A 4 26.39 15.52 15.35
N ALA A 5 25.31 15.53 16.15
CA ALA A 5 23.97 15.24 15.67
C ALA A 5 23.71 16.17 14.48
N VAL A 6 23.72 15.60 13.27
CA VAL A 6 23.40 16.36 12.06
C VAL A 6 21.96 16.82 12.25
N GLN A 7 21.76 18.13 12.41
CA GLN A 7 20.45 18.72 12.53
C GLN A 7 19.70 18.48 11.21
N GLU A 8 18.91 17.42 11.16
CA GLU A 8 18.23 17.03 9.93
C GLU A 8 17.23 18.11 9.53
N SER A 9 17.37 18.58 8.30
CA SER A 9 16.42 19.52 7.71
C SER A 9 15.00 18.95 7.81
N PRO A 10 13.98 19.75 8.19
CA PRO A 10 12.59 19.32 8.18
C PRO A 10 12.14 18.71 6.84
N MET A 11 12.77 19.13 5.74
CA MET A 11 12.50 18.65 4.38
C MET A 11 13.00 17.22 4.11
N ARG A 12 13.77 16.63 5.02
CA ARG A 12 14.19 15.20 4.96
C ARG A 12 13.26 14.25 5.70
N LYS A 13 12.33 14.77 6.51
CA LYS A 13 11.37 13.93 7.22
C LYS A 13 10.54 13.08 6.26
N LEU A 14 10.41 11.80 6.59
CA LEU A 14 9.60 10.84 5.84
C LEU A 14 8.12 11.05 6.14
N LYS A 15 7.31 10.91 5.10
CA LYS A 15 5.85 10.86 5.22
C LYS A 15 5.28 9.71 4.40
N VAL A 16 4.11 9.25 4.81
CA VAL A 16 3.32 8.33 3.99
C VAL A 16 2.79 9.10 2.78
N GLY A 17 3.20 8.69 1.58
CA GLY A 17 2.75 9.30 0.32
C GLY A 17 1.37 8.77 -0.09
N LYS A 18 1.20 7.45 -0.07
CA LYS A 18 -0.07 6.77 -0.34
C LYS A 18 -0.04 5.34 0.19
N VAL A 19 -1.22 4.82 0.49
CA VAL A 19 -1.46 3.39 0.76
C VAL A 19 -2.37 2.88 -0.35
N VAL A 20 -1.97 1.78 -0.99
CA VAL A 20 -2.73 1.15 -2.06
C VAL A 20 -3.13 -0.25 -1.60
N LEU A 21 -4.42 -0.55 -1.64
CA LEU A 21 -4.96 -1.87 -1.38
C LEU A 21 -5.49 -2.42 -2.70
N ASN A 22 -5.09 -3.65 -3.04
CA ASN A 22 -5.43 -4.30 -4.30
C ASN A 22 -5.91 -5.74 -4.04
N ILE A 23 -7.07 -6.08 -4.60
CA ILE A 23 -7.60 -7.44 -4.64
C ILE A 23 -7.65 -7.89 -6.11
N GLY A 24 -6.91 -8.96 -6.42
CA GLY A 24 -6.98 -9.64 -7.72
C GLY A 24 -7.91 -10.84 -7.63
N LEU A 25 -9.08 -10.77 -8.28
CA LEU A 25 -10.13 -11.80 -8.16
C LEU A 25 -10.09 -12.81 -9.32
N GLY A 26 -9.47 -12.45 -10.45
CA GLY A 26 -9.32 -13.35 -11.60
C GLY A 26 -10.60 -13.67 -12.35
N LYS A 27 -11.75 -13.15 -11.90
CA LYS A 27 -13.08 -13.36 -12.47
C LYS A 27 -13.85 -12.05 -12.52
N SER A 28 -14.72 -11.91 -13.51
CA SER A 28 -15.65 -10.78 -13.62
C SER A 28 -16.97 -11.04 -12.91
N GLY A 29 -17.90 -10.09 -13.02
CA GLY A 29 -19.24 -10.19 -12.46
C GLY A 29 -19.29 -9.93 -10.95
N GLU A 30 -20.05 -10.75 -10.22
CA GLU A 30 -20.35 -10.55 -8.81
C GLU A 30 -19.12 -10.51 -7.90
N ALA A 31 -18.06 -11.26 -8.24
CA ALA A 31 -16.83 -11.28 -7.47
C ALA A 31 -16.22 -9.87 -7.32
N ILE A 32 -16.30 -9.06 -8.39
CA ILE A 32 -15.82 -7.68 -8.39
C ILE A 32 -16.63 -6.83 -7.42
N GLU A 33 -17.95 -6.98 -7.39
CA GLU A 33 -18.82 -6.22 -6.49
C GLU A 33 -18.58 -6.62 -5.02
N ARG A 34 -18.34 -7.91 -4.75
CA ARG A 34 -17.93 -8.39 -3.41
C ARG A 34 -16.59 -7.77 -2.99
N GLY A 35 -15.59 -7.78 -3.87
CA GLY A 35 -14.28 -7.16 -3.61
C GLY A 35 -14.37 -5.65 -3.36
N LYS A 36 -15.28 -4.95 -4.07
CA LYS A 36 -15.55 -3.54 -3.80
C LYS A 36 -16.16 -3.32 -2.41
N LYS A 37 -17.16 -4.12 -2.02
CA LYS A 37 -17.77 -4.04 -0.69
C LYS A 37 -16.73 -4.21 0.41
N VAL A 38 -15.84 -5.20 0.29
CA VAL A 38 -14.75 -5.42 1.26
C VAL A 38 -13.82 -4.21 1.36
N LEU A 39 -13.29 -3.72 0.23
CA LEU A 39 -12.39 -2.57 0.26
C LEU A 39 -13.08 -1.31 0.81
N GLN A 40 -14.36 -1.11 0.49
CA GLN A 40 -15.14 -0.02 1.03
C GLN A 40 -15.36 -0.15 2.55
N GLN A 41 -15.56 -1.35 3.08
CA GLN A 41 -15.64 -1.59 4.53
C GLN A 41 -14.30 -1.33 5.22
N VAL A 42 -13.18 -1.72 4.59
CA VAL A 42 -11.83 -1.51 5.14
C VAL A 42 -11.46 -0.02 5.17
N THR A 43 -11.67 0.70 4.05
CA THR A 43 -11.12 2.05 3.86
C THR A 43 -12.15 3.17 3.92
N GLY A 44 -13.45 2.88 3.85
CA GLY A 44 -14.52 3.88 3.77
C GLY A 44 -14.58 4.64 2.43
N GLN A 45 -13.68 4.36 1.49
CA GLN A 45 -13.56 5.06 0.21
C GLN A 45 -14.12 4.24 -0.94
N LYS A 46 -14.59 4.90 -2.00
CA LYS A 46 -15.10 4.22 -3.20
C LYS A 46 -13.95 3.56 -3.98
N PRO A 47 -13.92 2.23 -4.10
CA PRO A 47 -12.87 1.54 -4.84
C PRO A 47 -13.08 1.63 -6.36
N SER A 48 -11.98 1.50 -7.10
CA SER A 48 -11.96 1.51 -8.57
C SER A 48 -11.72 0.11 -9.13
N GLN A 49 -12.37 -0.23 -10.24
CA GLN A 49 -12.16 -1.50 -10.94
C GLN A 49 -10.95 -1.42 -11.88
N THR A 50 -10.16 -2.49 -11.96
CA THR A 50 -9.06 -2.64 -12.91
C THR A 50 -9.44 -3.59 -14.02
N LYS A 51 -9.25 -3.15 -15.27
CA LYS A 51 -9.57 -3.91 -16.49
C LYS A 51 -8.37 -4.71 -17.01
N ALA A 52 -8.65 -5.84 -17.65
CA ALA A 52 -7.66 -6.66 -18.34
C ALA A 52 -7.00 -5.88 -19.48
N LYS A 53 -5.65 -5.91 -19.53
CA LYS A 53 -4.90 -5.34 -20.67
C LYS A 53 -4.82 -6.30 -21.87
N LYS A 54 -4.75 -7.61 -21.61
CA LYS A 54 -4.60 -8.68 -22.60
C LYS A 54 -5.57 -9.81 -22.28
N ALA A 55 -5.99 -10.55 -23.32
CA ALA A 55 -6.72 -11.79 -23.14
C ALA A 55 -5.73 -12.93 -22.88
N VAL A 56 -6.00 -13.76 -21.88
CA VAL A 56 -5.18 -14.92 -21.52
C VAL A 56 -6.11 -16.10 -21.29
N ARG A 57 -6.00 -17.13 -22.16
CA ARG A 57 -6.94 -18.27 -22.17
C ARG A 57 -6.85 -19.11 -20.91
N ASP A 58 -5.64 -19.31 -20.37
CA ASP A 58 -5.41 -20.12 -19.17
C ASP A 58 -6.15 -19.59 -17.93
N PHE A 59 -6.36 -18.27 -17.88
CA PHE A 59 -7.10 -17.62 -16.81
C PHE A 59 -8.57 -17.35 -17.16
N GLY A 60 -9.02 -17.68 -18.38
CA GLY A 60 -10.37 -17.39 -18.85
C GLY A 60 -10.67 -15.89 -19.02
N ILE A 61 -9.63 -15.06 -19.19
CA ILE A 61 -9.74 -13.60 -19.17
C ILE A 61 -9.84 -13.03 -20.59
N HIS A 62 -10.81 -12.14 -20.80
CA HIS A 62 -10.97 -11.37 -22.03
C HIS A 62 -10.43 -9.94 -21.89
N LYS A 63 -10.02 -9.35 -23.03
CA LYS A 63 -9.47 -7.98 -23.04
C LYS A 63 -10.56 -6.98 -22.62
N GLY A 64 -10.24 -6.08 -21.69
CA GLY A 64 -11.14 -5.04 -21.20
C GLY A 64 -12.09 -5.47 -20.09
N GLU A 65 -12.10 -6.75 -19.73
CA GLU A 65 -12.92 -7.32 -18.67
C GLU A 65 -12.45 -6.83 -17.27
N PRO A 66 -13.36 -6.48 -16.34
CA PRO A 66 -12.98 -6.12 -14.98
C PRO A 66 -12.55 -7.36 -14.18
N ILE A 67 -11.34 -7.33 -13.60
CA ILE A 67 -10.71 -8.50 -12.95
C ILE A 67 -10.27 -8.23 -11.52
N GLY A 68 -10.03 -6.97 -11.20
CA GLY A 68 -9.49 -6.59 -9.90
C GLY A 68 -10.11 -5.30 -9.40
N VAL A 69 -9.86 -5.04 -8.14
CA VAL A 69 -10.37 -3.86 -7.45
C VAL A 69 -9.21 -3.23 -6.68
N VAL A 70 -9.08 -1.91 -6.80
CA VAL A 70 -8.03 -1.14 -6.15
C VAL A 70 -8.61 0.08 -5.46
N VAL A 71 -8.09 0.40 -4.28
CA VAL A 71 -8.35 1.66 -3.59
C VAL A 71 -7.03 2.29 -3.19
N THR A 72 -6.94 3.62 -3.30
CA THR A 72 -5.75 4.38 -2.92
C THR A 72 -6.13 5.44 -1.90
N VAL A 73 -5.61 5.28 -0.69
CA VAL A 73 -5.84 6.19 0.44
C VAL A 73 -4.63 7.11 0.59
N ARG A 74 -4.89 8.39 0.88
CA ARG A 74 -3.89 9.44 1.11
C ARG A 74 -4.39 10.36 2.23
N GLY A 75 -3.48 11.10 2.86
CA GLY A 75 -3.82 12.03 3.93
C GLY A 75 -3.77 11.37 5.30
N GLU A 76 -4.44 11.99 6.27
CA GLU A 76 -4.34 11.64 7.70
C GLU A 76 -4.90 10.25 8.01
N GLU A 77 -5.95 9.83 7.29
CA GLU A 77 -6.57 8.50 7.39
C GLU A 77 -5.57 7.35 7.16
N THR A 78 -4.46 7.60 6.47
CA THR A 78 -3.47 6.56 6.17
C THR A 78 -2.79 6.01 7.41
N GLN A 79 -2.58 6.80 8.46
CA GLN A 79 -1.89 6.32 9.67
C GLN A 79 -2.73 5.25 10.38
N ALA A 80 -4.00 5.56 10.66
CA ALA A 80 -4.94 4.62 11.26
C ALA A 80 -5.16 3.37 10.39
N LEU A 81 -5.18 3.54 9.06
CA LEU A 81 -5.29 2.41 8.13
C LEU A 81 -4.07 1.50 8.18
N ILE A 82 -2.85 2.06 8.21
CA ILE A 82 -1.61 1.26 8.31
C ILE A 82 -1.58 0.47 9.62
N GLU A 83 -1.96 1.07 10.74
CA GLU A 83 -2.03 0.37 12.03
C GLU A 83 -2.98 -0.83 11.99
N LYS A 84 -4.17 -0.66 11.42
CA LYS A 84 -5.14 -1.76 11.23
C LYS A 84 -4.58 -2.87 10.34
N LEU A 85 -3.94 -2.51 9.23
CA LEU A 85 -3.38 -3.49 8.28
C LEU A 85 -2.15 -4.21 8.83
N LEU A 86 -1.32 -3.55 9.63
CA LEU A 86 -0.18 -4.17 10.29
C LEU A 86 -0.60 -5.08 11.45
N ALA A 87 -1.70 -4.75 12.15
CA ALA A 87 -2.27 -5.59 13.18
C ALA A 87 -2.70 -6.96 12.64
N ALA A 88 -3.25 -7.02 11.42
CA ALA A 88 -3.59 -8.27 10.75
C ALA A 88 -2.39 -9.22 10.55
N ARG A 89 -1.16 -8.68 10.56
CA ARG A 89 0.08 -9.45 10.41
C ARG A 89 0.94 -9.46 11.67
N GLU A 90 0.34 -9.20 12.84
CA GLU A 90 1.03 -9.12 14.13
C GLU A 90 2.24 -8.16 14.13
N LYS A 91 2.23 -7.15 13.25
CA LYS A 91 3.35 -6.21 13.05
C LYS A 91 4.70 -6.88 12.70
N LYS A 92 4.70 -8.09 12.14
CA LYS A 92 5.90 -8.79 11.69
C LYS A 92 6.06 -8.68 10.17
N LEU A 93 7.11 -8.02 9.69
CA LEU A 93 7.41 -7.91 8.26
C LEU A 93 8.82 -8.45 7.97
N PRO A 94 9.01 -9.36 7.00
CA PRO A 94 10.34 -9.76 6.61
C PRO A 94 11.05 -8.60 5.90
N GLU A 95 12.37 -8.57 5.96
CA GLU A 95 13.15 -7.54 5.28
C GLU A 95 12.85 -7.48 3.77
N SER A 96 12.51 -8.60 3.14
CA SER A 96 12.19 -8.71 1.71
C SER A 96 10.95 -7.91 1.29
N CYS A 97 10.08 -7.53 2.23
CA CYS A 97 8.93 -6.68 1.96
C CYS A 97 9.31 -5.21 1.65
N PHE A 98 10.54 -4.80 1.95
CA PHE A 98 11.01 -3.42 1.79
C PHE A 98 11.83 -3.25 0.50
N ASP A 99 11.37 -2.36 -0.39
CA ASP A 99 12.09 -2.01 -1.63
C ASP A 99 13.18 -0.96 -1.36
N SER A 100 14.14 -0.92 -2.28
CA SER A 100 15.18 0.10 -2.45
C SER A 100 14.68 1.55 -2.58
N ARG A 101 13.40 1.75 -2.90
CA ARG A 101 12.79 3.08 -3.15
C ARG A 101 11.79 3.52 -2.08
N GLY A 102 11.82 2.85 -0.93
CA GLY A 102 11.00 3.19 0.23
C GLY A 102 9.52 2.82 0.12
N SER A 103 9.21 1.81 -0.70
CA SER A 103 7.91 1.16 -0.68
C SER A 103 7.97 -0.13 0.13
N VAL A 104 6.89 -0.39 0.87
CA VAL A 104 6.71 -1.61 1.65
C VAL A 104 5.47 -2.32 1.12
N SER A 105 5.59 -3.60 0.80
CA SER A 105 4.45 -4.40 0.32
C SER A 105 4.34 -5.72 1.05
N PHE A 106 3.11 -6.07 1.43
CA PHE A 106 2.79 -7.33 2.07
C PHE A 106 1.39 -7.80 1.68
N GLY A 107 1.17 -9.11 1.77
CA GLY A 107 -0.13 -9.73 1.55
C GLY A 107 -0.83 -10.02 2.87
N ILE A 108 -2.15 -9.85 2.87
CA ILE A 108 -3.08 -10.33 3.90
C ILE A 108 -3.89 -11.45 3.25
N LYS A 109 -3.85 -12.65 3.84
CA LYS A 109 -4.52 -13.82 3.25
C LYS A 109 -6.03 -13.72 3.38
N GLU A 110 -6.50 -13.19 4.51
CA GLU A 110 -7.91 -13.09 4.83
C GLU A 110 -8.23 -11.71 5.37
N HIS A 111 -9.17 -11.00 4.74
CA HIS A 111 -9.59 -9.67 5.21
C HIS A 111 -10.22 -9.67 6.62
N ILE A 112 -10.61 -10.85 7.14
CA ILE A 112 -11.18 -11.01 8.49
C ILE A 112 -10.10 -10.81 9.57
N GLU A 113 -8.83 -11.05 9.24
CA GLU A 113 -7.70 -10.76 10.15
C GLU A 113 -7.58 -9.26 10.44
N ILE A 114 -8.21 -8.40 9.63
CA ILE A 114 -8.21 -6.96 9.85
C ILE A 114 -9.18 -6.62 10.99
N PRO A 115 -8.72 -5.94 12.06
CA PRO A 115 -9.57 -5.57 13.17
C PRO A 115 -10.75 -4.69 12.73
N GLY A 116 -11.95 -5.06 13.17
CA GLY A 116 -13.19 -4.30 12.93
C GLY A 116 -14.01 -4.78 11.73
N ILE A 117 -13.56 -5.78 10.98
CA ILE A 117 -14.31 -6.37 9.88
C ILE A 117 -15.01 -7.64 10.34
N ARG A 118 -16.32 -7.72 10.11
CA ARG A 118 -17.11 -8.92 10.38
C ARG A 118 -17.17 -9.80 9.14
N TYR A 119 -17.24 -11.11 9.36
CA TYR A 119 -17.48 -12.05 8.29
C TYR A 119 -18.89 -11.88 7.71
N ASP A 120 -18.97 -11.82 6.39
CA ASP A 120 -20.21 -11.81 5.63
C ASP A 120 -20.24 -13.05 4.71
N PRO A 121 -21.19 -13.99 4.92
CA PRO A 121 -21.33 -15.18 4.09
C PRO A 121 -21.52 -14.89 2.59
N GLU A 122 -22.13 -13.75 2.23
CA GLU A 122 -22.35 -13.40 0.82
C GLU A 122 -21.04 -13.04 0.11
N ILE A 123 -20.12 -12.42 0.84
CA ILE A 123 -18.84 -11.95 0.30
C ILE A 123 -17.84 -13.12 0.21
N GLY A 124 -17.83 -13.99 1.22
CA GLY A 124 -16.82 -15.04 1.36
C GLY A 124 -15.45 -14.50 1.79
N ILE A 125 -14.45 -15.37 1.92
CA ILE A 125 -13.10 -14.98 2.38
C ILE A 125 -12.27 -14.51 1.17
N LEU A 126 -11.73 -13.29 1.27
CA LEU A 126 -10.91 -12.66 0.24
C LEU A 126 -9.58 -12.21 0.83
N GLY A 127 -8.50 -12.47 0.10
CA GLY A 127 -7.17 -11.93 0.37
C GLY A 127 -6.93 -10.61 -0.34
N MET A 128 -5.95 -9.84 0.16
CA MET A 128 -5.58 -8.55 -0.42
C MET A 128 -4.08 -8.29 -0.34
N ASN A 129 -3.59 -7.46 -1.25
CA ASN A 129 -2.23 -6.95 -1.23
C ASN A 129 -2.22 -5.49 -0.81
N VAL A 130 -1.34 -5.16 0.12
CA VAL A 130 -1.14 -3.80 0.63
C VAL A 130 0.22 -3.31 0.16
N SER A 131 0.25 -2.12 -0.43
CA SER A 131 1.47 -1.42 -0.80
C SER A 131 1.47 -0.01 -0.22
N ILE A 132 2.45 0.27 0.64
CA ILE A 132 2.66 1.56 1.28
C ILE A 132 3.86 2.23 0.61
N LEU A 133 3.72 3.50 0.24
CA LEU A 133 4.81 4.28 -0.31
C LEU A 133 5.20 5.39 0.67
N LEU A 134 6.47 5.42 1.07
CA LEU A 134 7.05 6.54 1.79
C LEU A 134 7.68 7.53 0.79
N GLU A 135 7.51 8.82 1.06
CA GLU A 135 8.08 9.89 0.25
C GLU A 135 8.65 10.99 1.16
N ARG A 136 9.63 11.74 0.66
CA ARG A 136 10.06 13.00 1.26
C ARG A 136 9.31 14.19 0.61
N PRO A 137 9.15 15.33 1.30
CA PRO A 137 8.77 16.58 0.66
C PRO A 137 9.64 16.87 -0.57
N GLY A 138 9.05 17.27 -1.71
CA GLY A 138 9.80 17.53 -2.95
C GLY A 138 9.72 16.43 -4.03
N TYR A 139 9.15 15.26 -3.72
CA TYR A 139 8.85 14.23 -4.73
C TYR A 139 7.89 14.72 -5.85
N SER A 140 7.18 15.83 -5.63
CA SER A 140 6.33 16.49 -6.64
C SER A 140 7.08 16.89 -7.91
N VAL A 141 8.40 17.14 -7.85
CA VAL A 141 9.21 17.52 -9.02
C VAL A 141 9.15 16.48 -10.15
N SER A 142 8.99 15.21 -9.80
CA SER A 142 8.86 14.11 -10.76
C SER A 142 7.43 13.91 -11.30
N ARG A 143 6.43 14.51 -10.65
CA ARG A 143 4.99 14.29 -10.93
C ARG A 143 4.28 15.49 -11.52
N ARG A 144 4.77 16.71 -11.27
CA ARG A 144 4.18 17.96 -11.76
C ARG A 144 4.31 18.07 -13.28
N SER A 145 3.37 18.71 -13.97
CA SER A 145 3.43 18.89 -15.44
C SER A 145 4.50 19.90 -15.87
N ARG A 146 4.62 21.02 -15.15
CA ARG A 146 5.57 22.10 -15.47
C ARG A 146 6.94 21.85 -14.85
N ARG A 147 8.01 21.94 -15.65
CA ARG A 147 9.42 21.75 -15.22
C ARG A 147 9.60 20.41 -14.48
N THR A 148 9.22 19.32 -15.13
CA THR A 148 9.48 17.95 -14.67
C THR A 148 10.99 17.71 -14.55
N SER A 149 11.40 17.04 -13.48
CA SER A 149 12.77 16.55 -13.34
C SER A 149 12.82 15.30 -12.47
N LYS A 150 13.93 14.57 -12.53
CA LYS A 150 14.15 13.36 -11.71
C LYS A 150 14.45 13.75 -10.26
N VAL A 151 13.97 12.94 -9.31
CA VAL A 151 14.38 13.08 -7.91
C VAL A 151 15.84 12.64 -7.79
N GLY A 152 16.68 13.52 -7.24
CA GLY A 152 18.11 13.27 -7.03
C GLY A 152 18.36 12.12 -6.06
N LYS A 153 19.46 11.38 -6.25
CA LYS A 153 19.77 10.15 -5.50
C LYS A 153 19.78 10.37 -3.98
N ALA A 154 20.37 11.46 -3.51
CA ALA A 154 20.44 11.82 -2.09
C ALA A 154 19.07 12.14 -1.46
N HIS A 155 18.08 12.50 -2.27
CA HIS A 155 16.73 12.83 -1.80
C HIS A 155 15.78 11.62 -1.86
N ARG A 156 16.20 10.51 -2.44
CA ARG A 156 15.38 9.30 -2.47
C ARG A 156 15.35 8.65 -1.08
N VAL A 157 14.23 8.05 -0.75
CA VAL A 157 14.09 7.20 0.44
C VAL A 157 14.86 5.90 0.20
N SER A 158 15.76 5.59 1.13
CA SER A 158 16.51 4.33 1.13
C SER A 158 15.69 3.19 1.76
N ARG A 159 16.17 1.96 1.65
CA ARG A 159 15.55 0.81 2.33
C ARG A 159 15.67 0.93 3.86
N GLU A 160 16.84 1.38 4.33
CA GLU A 160 17.14 1.61 5.76
C GLU A 160 16.22 2.67 6.35
N ASP A 161 16.06 3.80 5.65
CA ASP A 161 15.13 4.87 6.01
C ASP A 161 13.70 4.33 6.24
N SER A 162 13.25 3.42 5.38
CA SER A 162 11.93 2.80 5.52
C SER A 162 11.86 1.82 6.68
N LEU A 163 12.88 1.00 6.90
CA LEU A 163 12.94 0.09 8.05
C LEU A 163 12.86 0.88 9.36
N ASP A 164 13.65 1.94 9.47
CA ASP A 164 13.68 2.79 10.66
C ASP A 164 12.35 3.51 10.87
N TYR A 165 11.72 4.00 9.80
CA TYR A 165 10.40 4.61 9.88
C TYR A 165 9.34 3.63 10.43
N PHE A 166 9.29 2.41 9.93
CA PHE A 166 8.29 1.42 10.38
C PHE A 166 8.58 0.87 11.78
N ARG A 167 9.86 0.73 12.16
CA ARG A 167 10.26 0.37 13.53
C ARG A 167 9.84 1.46 14.52
N ASN A 168 10.18 2.72 14.25
CA ASN A 168 9.94 3.83 15.17
C ASN A 168 8.47 4.23 15.27
N ASN A 169 7.75 4.27 14.14
CA ASN A 169 6.37 4.80 14.12
C ASN A 169 5.32 3.73 14.43
N PHE A 170 5.52 2.48 13.99
CA PHE A 170 4.50 1.43 14.08
C PHE A 170 4.90 0.24 14.97
N GLY A 171 6.16 0.19 15.43
CA GLY A 171 6.68 -0.90 16.25
C GLY A 171 6.80 -2.21 15.48
N VAL A 172 7.11 -2.14 14.18
CA VAL A 172 7.23 -3.34 13.33
C VAL A 172 8.49 -4.11 13.71
N THR A 173 8.31 -5.42 13.97
CA THR A 173 9.44 -6.34 14.12
C THR A 173 9.82 -6.84 12.74
N VAL A 174 11.10 -6.65 12.40
CA VAL A 174 11.64 -7.05 11.11
C VAL A 174 12.41 -8.36 11.28
N SER A 175 12.02 -9.39 10.51
CA SER A 175 12.60 -10.73 10.53
C SER A 175 13.41 -11.05 9.28
#